data_AF-N6UQQ1-F1
#
_entry.id   AF-N6UQQ1-F1
#
_cell.length_a   1.000
_cell.length_b   1.000
_cell.length_c   1.000
_cell.angle_alpha   90.00
_cell.angle_beta   90.00
_cell.angle_gamma   90.00
#
_symmetry.space_group_name_H-M   'P 1'
#
loop_
_entity.id
_entity.type
_entity.pdbx_description
1 polymer ?
#
loop_
_entity_poly.entity_id
_entity_poly.type
_entity_poly.pdbx_seq_one_letter_code
_entity_poly.pdbx_strand_id
1 'polypeptide(L)'
;MFGWQKISNDTFDPNFIDRRRAGLENFLLRVASQPLLSWDKHFLEFLQNEEGWRESYKANGYMQLVESKLRSLSVSIRLKRNNAHFEAIKDANVELHAALCSQLKARCRVGKKEYAVHKLHANYGRVFSEWSANKKEMGDALQKTGHYLDSLPSSIDSALEDEELLADQLKEYLFYAQSVQNVCKNREVLQLKLEDSEENIANKNTEHSKVQQGKLGIMSRLFGSVDFDEVRELKVSELDQQIQDGTVAADNHRDPLNKFTIKSFADYERFQKQRVADLRETLSNYAFLQLKTAKKGLQSWIQIRECLQNIS
;
A
#
# COMPACT_ATOMS: atom_id res chain seq x y z
N MET A 1 11.19 -2.97 9.18
CA MET A 1 10.74 -3.20 10.55
C MET A 1 10.30 -1.87 11.15
N PHE A 2 9.02 -1.74 11.50
CA PHE A 2 8.41 -0.49 12.00
C PHE A 2 7.95 -0.57 13.46
N GLY A 3 8.01 -1.76 14.08
CA GLY A 3 7.70 -1.97 15.50
C GLY A 3 8.88 -1.62 16.41
N TRP A 4 8.60 -1.22 17.64
CA TRP A 4 9.62 -0.93 18.65
C TRP A 4 10.22 -2.22 19.24
N GLN A 5 9.42 -3.27 19.40
CA GLN A 5 9.87 -4.64 19.71
C GLN A 5 10.06 -5.49 18.44
N LYS A 6 10.81 -6.58 18.58
CA LYS A 6 10.84 -7.63 17.54
C LYS A 6 9.49 -8.35 17.56
N ILE A 7 8.75 -8.28 16.45
CA ILE A 7 7.52 -9.06 16.26
C ILE A 7 7.92 -10.53 16.26
N SER A 8 7.24 -11.35 17.07
CA SER A 8 7.41 -12.79 17.05
C SER A 8 7.06 -13.32 15.66
N ASN A 9 7.86 -14.26 15.14
CA ASN A 9 7.50 -14.98 13.91
C ASN A 9 6.47 -16.09 14.20
N ASP A 10 6.04 -16.23 15.46
CA ASP A 10 5.02 -17.18 15.85
C ASP A 10 3.64 -16.71 15.40
N THR A 11 3.03 -17.49 14.50
CA THR A 11 1.69 -17.23 13.97
C THR A 11 0.56 -17.58 14.96
N PHE A 12 0.90 -18.22 16.08
CA PHE A 12 -0.03 -18.54 17.17
C PHE A 12 0.08 -17.56 18.35
N ASP A 13 0.98 -16.58 18.26
CA ASP A 13 1.08 -15.51 19.25
C ASP A 13 -0.28 -14.76 19.36
N PRO A 14 -0.85 -14.59 20.56
CA PRO A 14 -2.15 -13.93 20.73
C PRO A 14 -2.17 -12.51 20.16
N ASN A 15 -1.09 -11.73 20.31
CA ASN A 15 -1.02 -10.38 19.76
C ASN A 15 -1.01 -10.40 18.24
N PHE A 16 -0.30 -11.35 17.62
CA PHE A 16 -0.33 -11.56 16.18
C PHE A 16 -1.75 -11.90 15.69
N ILE A 17 -2.43 -12.83 16.36
CA ILE A 17 -3.80 -13.24 16.01
C ILE A 17 -4.75 -12.04 16.10
N ASP A 18 -4.69 -11.27 17.18
CA ASP A 18 -5.56 -10.10 17.37
C ASP A 18 -5.32 -9.00 16.33
N ARG A 19 -4.05 -8.71 16.02
CA ARG A 19 -3.71 -7.76 14.94
C ARG A 19 -4.19 -8.25 13.59
N ARG A 20 -4.05 -9.56 13.31
CA ARG A 20 -4.55 -10.16 12.07
C ARG A 20 -6.08 -10.06 11.99
N ARG A 21 -6.78 -10.37 13.09
CA ARG A 21 -8.24 -10.27 13.18
C ARG A 21 -8.70 -8.84 12.90
N ALA A 22 -8.12 -7.84 13.58
CA ALA A 22 -8.45 -6.43 13.38
C ALA A 22 -8.14 -5.95 11.95
N GLY A 23 -7.00 -6.34 11.38
CA GLY A 23 -6.65 -5.99 10.00
C GLY A 23 -7.59 -6.62 8.97
N LEU A 24 -8.04 -7.86 9.18
CA LEU A 24 -9.04 -8.52 8.34
C LEU A 24 -10.42 -7.86 8.46
N GLU A 25 -10.83 -7.52 9.69
CA GLU A 25 -12.07 -6.78 9.94
C GLU A 25 -12.07 -5.43 9.20
N ASN A 26 -11.01 -4.63 9.35
CA ASN A 26 -10.84 -3.38 8.63
C ASN A 26 -10.90 -3.58 7.11
N PHE A 27 -10.19 -4.59 6.59
CA PHE A 27 -10.21 -4.91 5.17
C PHE A 27 -11.63 -5.21 4.68
N LEU A 28 -12.38 -6.07 5.37
CA LEU A 28 -13.75 -6.43 5.00
C LEU A 28 -14.69 -5.22 5.07
N LEU A 29 -14.58 -4.40 6.11
CA LEU A 29 -15.34 -3.15 6.23
C LEU A 29 -15.04 -2.19 5.08
N ARG A 30 -13.78 -2.09 4.63
CA ARG A 30 -13.43 -1.26 3.47
C ARG A 30 -14.01 -1.81 2.17
N VAL A 31 -13.98 -3.13 1.96
CA VAL A 31 -14.61 -3.77 0.80
C VAL A 31 -16.12 -3.51 0.81
N ALA A 32 -16.76 -3.67 1.97
CA ALA A 32 -18.19 -3.36 2.16
C ALA A 32 -18.53 -1.87 2.02
N SER A 33 -17.59 -0.95 2.25
CA SER A 33 -17.78 0.49 2.01
C SER A 33 -17.71 0.89 0.53
N GLN A 34 -17.22 -0.01 -0.33
CA GLN A 34 -17.03 0.26 -1.75
C GLN A 34 -18.34 -0.06 -2.50
N PRO A 35 -18.95 0.88 -3.25
CA PRO A 35 -20.30 0.70 -3.83
C PRO A 35 -20.46 -0.46 -4.83
N LEU A 36 -19.38 -0.86 -5.50
CA LEU A 36 -19.37 -1.98 -6.45
C LEU A 36 -19.02 -3.31 -5.77
N LEU A 37 -18.02 -3.32 -4.87
CA LEU A 37 -17.56 -4.54 -4.21
C LEU A 37 -18.51 -5.03 -3.12
N SER A 38 -19.22 -4.11 -2.45
CA SER A 38 -20.22 -4.44 -1.44
C SER A 38 -21.36 -5.32 -1.95
N TRP A 39 -21.66 -5.22 -3.25
CA TRP A 39 -22.68 -6.02 -3.94
C TRP A 39 -22.07 -7.11 -4.82
N ASP A 40 -20.75 -7.35 -4.74
CA ASP A 40 -20.13 -8.43 -5.48
C ASP A 40 -20.63 -9.78 -4.97
N LYS A 41 -21.10 -10.62 -5.89
CA LYS A 41 -21.67 -11.93 -5.57
C LYS A 41 -20.69 -12.81 -4.78
N HIS A 42 -19.40 -12.78 -5.13
CA HIS A 42 -18.40 -13.62 -4.46
C HIS A 42 -18.05 -13.06 -3.08
N PHE A 43 -18.05 -11.72 -2.93
CA PHE A 43 -17.89 -11.11 -1.62
C PHE A 43 -19.03 -11.51 -0.68
N LEU A 44 -20.28 -11.49 -1.17
CA LEU A 44 -21.45 -11.94 -0.40
C LEU A 44 -21.40 -13.43 -0.09
N GLU A 45 -21.07 -14.28 -1.06
CA GLU A 45 -20.89 -15.73 -0.85
C GLU A 45 -19.80 -16.03 0.17
N PHE A 46 -18.67 -15.31 0.12
CA PHE A 46 -17.58 -15.43 1.09
C PHE A 46 -18.03 -15.09 2.52
N LEU A 47 -18.90 -14.09 2.68
CA LEU A 47 -19.41 -13.67 4.00
C LEU A 47 -20.53 -14.56 4.53
N GLN A 48 -21.31 -15.20 3.64
CA GLN A 48 -22.51 -15.95 4.01
C GLN A 48 -22.28 -17.46 4.12
N ASN A 49 -21.30 -18.01 3.40
CA ASN A 49 -21.05 -19.45 3.35
C ASN A 49 -19.71 -19.79 4.01
N GLU A 50 -19.73 -20.69 5.00
CA GLU A 50 -18.50 -21.18 5.64
C GLU A 50 -17.65 -22.04 4.68
N GLU A 51 -18.31 -22.81 3.80
CA GLU A 51 -17.67 -23.75 2.87
C GLU A 51 -18.16 -23.57 1.42
N GLY A 52 -17.45 -24.16 0.45
CA GLY A 52 -17.87 -24.24 -0.96
C GLY A 52 -17.57 -23.00 -1.82
N TRP A 53 -17.38 -21.83 -1.22
CA TRP A 53 -17.05 -20.60 -1.95
C TRP A 53 -15.69 -20.68 -2.67
N ARG A 54 -14.71 -21.41 -2.08
CA ARG A 54 -13.36 -21.58 -2.66
C ARG A 54 -13.40 -22.43 -3.93
N GLU A 55 -14.18 -23.49 -3.91
CA GLU A 55 -14.34 -24.45 -5.01
C GLU A 55 -15.01 -23.78 -6.20
N SER A 56 -16.07 -22.99 -5.95
CA SER A 56 -16.70 -22.12 -6.95
C SER A 56 -15.67 -21.20 -7.63
N TYR A 57 -14.79 -20.58 -6.84
CA TYR A 57 -13.78 -19.65 -7.35
C TYR A 57 -12.70 -20.32 -8.22
N LYS A 58 -12.28 -21.52 -7.82
CA LYS A 58 -11.32 -22.33 -8.59
C LYS A 58 -11.95 -22.83 -9.90
N ALA A 59 -13.19 -23.32 -9.85
CA ALA A 59 -13.90 -23.84 -11.02
C ALA A 59 -14.12 -22.77 -12.09
N ASN A 60 -14.35 -21.52 -11.67
CA ASN A 60 -14.59 -20.39 -12.58
C ASN A 60 -13.31 -19.77 -13.16
N GLY A 61 -12.12 -20.33 -12.88
CA GLY A 61 -10.85 -19.88 -13.44
C GLY A 61 -10.33 -18.52 -12.91
N TYR A 62 -11.01 -17.91 -11.95
CA TYR A 62 -10.63 -16.62 -11.40
C TYR A 62 -9.23 -16.61 -10.78
N MET A 63 -8.83 -17.72 -10.14
CA MET A 63 -7.50 -17.82 -9.52
C MET A 63 -6.37 -17.67 -10.56
N GLN A 64 -6.50 -18.33 -11.71
CA GLN A 64 -5.52 -18.22 -12.81
C GLN A 64 -5.53 -16.82 -13.43
N LEU A 65 -6.73 -16.21 -13.56
CA LEU A 65 -6.87 -14.85 -14.06
C LEU A 65 -6.18 -13.83 -13.14
N VAL A 66 -6.31 -13.97 -11.83
CA VAL A 66 -5.65 -13.10 -10.83
C VAL A 66 -4.13 -13.23 -10.93
N GLU A 67 -3.60 -14.45 -10.96
CA GLU A 67 -2.15 -14.65 -11.10
C GLU A 67 -1.59 -14.07 -12.40
N SER A 68 -2.30 -14.25 -13.52
CA SER A 68 -1.93 -13.68 -14.82
C SER A 68 -1.90 -12.15 -14.77
N LYS A 69 -2.92 -11.53 -14.17
CA LYS A 69 -2.95 -10.08 -13.96
C LYS A 69 -1.81 -9.60 -13.07
N LEU A 70 -1.56 -10.26 -11.94
CA LEU A 70 -0.45 -9.90 -11.04
C LEU A 70 0.91 -9.98 -11.75
N ARG A 71 1.13 -11.01 -12.58
CA ARG A 71 2.33 -11.11 -13.42
C ARG A 71 2.42 -9.95 -14.42
N SER A 72 1.33 -9.56 -15.07
CA SER A 72 1.35 -8.42 -16.00
C SER A 72 1.70 -7.10 -15.31
N LEU A 73 1.32 -6.95 -14.03
CA LEU A 73 1.62 -5.79 -13.20
C LEU A 73 3.06 -5.80 -12.65
N SER A 74 3.93 -6.77 -12.96
CA SER A 74 5.35 -6.70 -12.57
C SER A 74 6.23 -6.12 -13.67
N VAL A 75 5.77 -6.09 -14.93
CA VAL A 75 6.53 -5.62 -16.10
C VAL A 75 6.71 -4.09 -16.08
N SER A 76 7.90 -3.60 -16.40
CA SER A 76 8.14 -2.16 -16.59
C SER A 76 7.54 -1.70 -17.92
N ILE A 77 6.70 -0.66 -17.88
CA ILE A 77 5.97 -0.17 -19.05
C ILE A 77 6.54 1.18 -19.46
N ARG A 78 6.75 1.37 -20.77
CA ARG A 78 7.11 2.67 -21.36
C ARG A 78 6.00 3.06 -22.33
N LEU A 79 5.30 4.14 -22.02
CA LEU A 79 4.20 4.65 -22.83
C LEU A 79 4.66 5.79 -23.74
N LYS A 80 4.02 5.91 -24.90
CA LYS A 80 4.12 7.09 -25.77
C LYS A 80 3.20 8.21 -25.28
N ARG A 81 2.00 7.86 -24.78
CA ARG A 81 1.00 8.82 -24.28
C ARG A 81 0.71 8.57 -22.81
N ASN A 82 1.32 9.40 -21.96
CA ASN A 82 1.04 9.42 -20.54
C ASN A 82 -0.27 10.17 -20.23
N ASN A 83 -0.89 9.84 -19.10
CA ASN A 83 -2.04 10.56 -18.58
C ASN A 83 -1.61 11.41 -17.38
N ALA A 84 -1.64 12.73 -17.54
CA ALA A 84 -1.15 13.68 -16.53
C ALA A 84 -1.81 13.50 -15.15
N HIS A 85 -3.10 13.12 -15.11
CA HIS A 85 -3.77 12.89 -13.84
C HIS A 85 -3.25 11.63 -13.13
N PHE A 86 -3.05 10.54 -13.86
CA PHE A 86 -2.50 9.31 -13.28
C PHE A 86 -1.02 9.46 -12.87
N GLU A 87 -0.25 10.28 -13.58
CA GLU A 87 1.10 10.67 -13.13
C GLU A 87 1.04 11.45 -11.80
N ALA A 88 0.14 12.44 -11.68
CA ALA A 88 -0.05 13.16 -10.42
C ALA A 88 -0.48 12.24 -9.27
N ILE A 89 -1.35 11.24 -9.53
CA ILE A 89 -1.71 10.22 -8.55
C ILE A 89 -0.48 9.42 -8.10
N LYS A 90 0.36 8.98 -9.05
CA LYS A 90 1.58 8.22 -8.77
C LYS A 90 2.54 9.01 -7.89
N ASP A 91 2.81 10.27 -8.26
CA ASP A 91 3.72 11.13 -7.53
C ASP A 91 3.22 11.40 -6.10
N ALA A 92 1.96 11.79 -5.94
CA ALA A 92 1.36 12.01 -4.63
C ALA A 92 1.35 10.73 -3.76
N ASN A 93 1.26 9.56 -4.39
CA ASN A 93 1.29 8.28 -3.70
C ASN A 93 2.72 7.89 -3.26
N VAL A 94 3.73 8.18 -4.06
CA VAL A 94 5.15 8.01 -3.71
C VAL A 94 5.51 8.92 -2.53
N GLU A 95 5.08 10.18 -2.57
CA GLU A 95 5.28 11.12 -1.47
C GLU A 95 4.60 10.65 -0.17
N LEU A 96 3.34 10.23 -0.25
CA LEU A 96 2.63 9.69 0.91
C LEU A 96 3.35 8.46 1.49
N HIS A 97 3.74 7.51 0.65
CA HIS A 97 4.42 6.30 1.08
C HIS A 97 5.75 6.64 1.77
N ALA A 98 6.52 7.58 1.21
CA ALA A 98 7.77 8.06 1.80
C ALA A 98 7.54 8.74 3.16
N ALA A 99 6.52 9.61 3.26
CA ALA A 99 6.16 10.29 4.50
C ALA A 99 5.74 9.30 5.60
N LEU A 100 4.86 8.34 5.29
CA LEU A 100 4.45 7.28 6.22
C LEU A 100 5.64 6.43 6.68
N CYS A 101 6.51 6.01 5.76
CA CYS A 101 7.72 5.27 6.10
C CYS A 101 8.65 6.07 7.01
N SER A 102 8.83 7.36 6.74
CA SER A 102 9.66 8.25 7.56
C SER A 102 9.08 8.37 8.97
N GLN A 103 7.78 8.61 9.09
CA GLN A 103 7.06 8.74 10.35
C GLN A 103 7.17 7.45 11.19
N LEU A 104 6.88 6.29 10.59
CA LEU A 104 6.96 4.99 11.26
C LEU A 104 8.40 4.67 11.73
N LYS A 105 9.42 5.04 10.95
CA LYS A 105 10.83 4.90 11.36
C LYS A 105 11.21 5.85 12.48
N ALA A 106 10.77 7.10 12.43
CA ALA A 106 11.01 8.09 13.48
C ALA A 106 10.40 7.61 14.80
N ARG A 107 9.12 7.22 14.77
CA ARG A 107 8.38 6.62 15.88
C ARG A 107 9.13 5.44 16.50
N CYS A 108 9.48 4.43 15.70
CA CYS A 108 10.22 3.25 16.17
C CYS A 108 11.54 3.61 16.86
N ARG A 109 12.27 4.62 16.37
CA ARG A 109 13.52 5.10 16.99
C ARG A 109 13.26 5.79 18.33
N VAL A 110 12.21 6.60 18.43
CA VAL A 110 11.83 7.28 19.68
C VAL A 110 11.41 6.25 20.72
N GLY A 111 10.46 5.37 20.39
CA GLY A 111 9.99 4.34 21.33
C GLY A 111 11.10 3.43 21.84
N LYS A 112 12.08 3.05 21.00
CA LYS A 112 13.27 2.30 21.45
C LYS A 112 14.12 3.07 22.46
N LYS A 113 14.31 4.38 22.25
CA LYS A 113 15.10 5.22 23.16
C LYS A 113 14.36 5.42 24.49
N GLU A 114 13.06 5.72 24.43
CA GLU A 114 12.24 5.89 25.63
C GLU A 114 12.18 4.61 26.45
N TYR A 115 11.95 3.46 25.80
CA TYR A 115 11.99 2.16 26.45
C TYR A 115 13.33 1.91 27.15
N ALA A 116 14.46 2.16 26.47
CA ALA A 116 15.79 1.98 27.06
C ALA A 116 16.01 2.90 28.27
N VAL A 117 15.61 4.17 28.18
CA VAL A 117 15.71 5.13 29.29
C VAL A 117 14.87 4.67 30.48
N HIS A 118 13.61 4.26 30.27
CA HIS A 118 12.74 3.81 31.36
C HIS A 118 13.25 2.51 32.02
N LYS A 119 13.75 1.54 31.24
CA LYS A 119 14.35 0.32 31.81
C LYS A 119 15.64 0.60 32.57
N LEU A 120 16.44 1.60 32.16
CA LEU A 120 17.60 2.04 32.94
C LEU A 120 17.18 2.58 34.31
N HIS A 121 16.09 3.34 34.39
CA HIS A 121 15.61 3.89 35.66
C HIS A 121 15.11 2.82 36.63
N ALA A 122 14.62 1.67 36.15
CA ALA A 122 14.33 0.52 37.00
C ALA A 122 15.56 0.00 37.76
N ASN A 123 16.73 0.04 37.13
CA ASN A 123 17.97 -0.37 37.81
C ASN A 123 18.30 0.60 38.95
N TYR A 124 18.03 1.90 38.76
CA TYR A 124 18.14 2.87 39.86
C TYR A 124 17.08 2.61 40.94
N GLY A 125 15.85 2.29 40.56
CA GLY A 125 14.79 1.97 41.51
C GLY A 125 15.16 0.83 42.46
N ARG A 126 15.76 -0.24 41.91
CA ARG A 126 16.36 -1.33 42.69
C ARG A 126 17.46 -0.84 43.63
N VAL A 127 18.41 -0.03 43.15
CA VAL A 127 19.53 0.50 43.98
C VAL A 127 19.00 1.36 45.12
N PHE A 128 18.03 2.23 44.87
CA PHE A 128 17.38 3.06 45.90
C PHE A 128 16.67 2.20 46.95
N SER A 129 16.00 1.13 46.53
CA SER A 129 15.33 0.19 47.43
C SER A 129 16.31 -0.67 48.25
N GLU A 130 17.45 -1.07 47.69
CA GLU A 130 18.50 -1.76 48.45
C GLU A 130 19.22 -0.82 49.42
N TRP A 131 19.40 0.44 49.03
CA TRP A 131 20.03 1.46 49.87
C TRP A 131 19.16 1.83 51.07
N SER A 132 17.84 1.90 50.88
CA SER A 132 16.87 2.20 51.94
C SER A 132 17.01 1.24 53.14
N ALA A 133 17.24 -0.06 52.87
CA ALA A 133 17.38 -1.10 53.89
C ALA A 133 18.57 -0.87 54.85
N ASN A 134 19.56 -0.09 54.42
CA ASN A 134 20.78 0.18 55.18
C ASN A 134 20.78 1.56 55.87
N LYS A 135 19.70 2.35 55.73
CA LYS A 135 19.61 3.73 56.24
C LYS A 135 18.41 3.93 57.14
N LYS A 136 18.64 4.43 58.36
CA LYS A 136 17.59 4.62 59.38
C LYS A 136 16.80 5.92 59.20
N GLU A 137 17.46 7.03 58.89
CA GLU A 137 16.81 8.36 58.84
C GLU A 137 16.19 8.65 57.46
N MET A 138 16.93 8.38 56.38
CA MET A 138 16.51 8.62 55.00
C MET A 138 15.87 7.39 54.31
N GLY A 139 15.69 6.28 55.02
CA GLY A 139 15.23 5.00 54.43
C GLY A 139 13.89 5.13 53.71
N ASP A 140 12.93 5.82 54.31
CA ASP A 140 11.58 5.99 53.76
C ASP A 140 11.56 6.77 52.43
N ALA A 141 12.33 7.85 52.34
CA ALA A 141 12.44 8.67 51.13
C ALA A 141 13.18 7.92 50.01
N LEU A 142 14.22 7.15 50.35
CA LEU A 142 14.91 6.26 49.41
C LEU A 142 13.98 5.17 48.87
N GLN A 143 13.21 4.52 49.74
CA GLN A 143 12.28 3.46 49.33
C GLN A 143 11.18 3.98 48.40
N LYS A 144 10.59 5.15 48.71
CA LYS A 144 9.58 5.79 47.86
C LYS A 144 10.15 6.17 46.50
N THR A 145 11.36 6.73 46.46
CA THR A 145 12.08 7.03 45.22
C THR A 145 12.29 5.75 44.40
N GLY A 146 12.71 4.67 45.07
CA GLY A 146 12.90 3.35 44.47
C GLY A 146 11.64 2.85 43.76
N HIS A 147 10.52 2.81 44.48
CA HIS A 147 9.24 2.38 43.92
C HIS A 147 8.76 3.22 42.73
N TYR A 148 8.91 4.54 42.78
CA TYR A 148 8.52 5.38 41.64
C TYR A 148 9.37 5.08 40.40
N LEU A 149 10.68 4.94 40.56
CA LEU A 149 11.59 4.59 39.47
C LEU A 149 11.30 3.18 38.90
N ASP A 150 10.99 2.21 39.76
CA ASP A 150 10.61 0.84 39.36
C ASP A 150 9.28 0.77 38.62
N SER A 151 8.41 1.78 38.76
CA SER A 151 7.13 1.87 38.05
C SER A 151 7.24 2.42 36.62
N LEU A 152 8.35 3.12 36.29
CA LEU A 152 8.55 3.74 34.98
C LEU A 152 8.55 2.73 33.81
N PRO A 153 9.17 1.54 33.92
CA PRO A 153 9.08 0.47 32.92
C PRO A 153 7.66 0.10 32.50
N SER A 154 6.79 -0.23 33.45
CA SER A 154 5.43 -0.68 33.13
C SER A 154 4.61 0.44 32.50
N SER A 155 4.90 1.69 32.85
CA SER A 155 4.24 2.84 32.22
C SER A 155 4.64 3.04 30.76
N ILE A 156 5.90 2.78 30.39
CA ILE A 156 6.31 2.91 28.98
C ILE A 156 5.84 1.73 28.14
N ASP A 157 5.76 0.52 28.73
CA ASP A 157 5.27 -0.69 28.04
C ASP A 157 3.84 -0.47 27.53
N SER A 158 2.93 -0.06 28.42
CA SER A 158 1.54 0.25 28.04
C SER A 158 1.44 1.41 27.03
N ALA A 159 2.25 2.46 27.16
CA ALA A 159 2.21 3.59 26.24
C ALA A 159 2.64 3.18 24.82
N LEU A 160 3.70 2.36 24.70
CA LEU A 160 4.21 1.90 23.41
C LEU A 160 3.32 0.83 22.77
N GLU A 161 2.58 0.05 23.56
CA GLU A 161 1.52 -0.84 23.09
C GLU A 161 0.36 -0.06 22.46
N ASP A 162 -0.19 0.92 23.18
CA ASP A 162 -1.24 1.82 22.66
C ASP A 162 -0.77 2.53 21.37
N GLU A 163 0.49 2.97 21.35
CA GLU A 163 1.07 3.65 20.19
C GLU A 163 1.25 2.70 18.99
N GLU A 164 1.48 1.41 19.24
CA GLU A 164 1.65 0.42 18.19
C GLU A 164 0.34 0.14 17.45
N LEU A 165 -0.80 0.19 18.15
CA LEU A 165 -2.13 0.10 17.52
C LEU A 165 -2.38 1.23 16.51
N LEU A 166 -2.00 2.46 16.87
CA LEU A 166 -2.07 3.60 15.96
C LEU A 166 -1.08 3.47 14.80
N ALA A 167 0.11 2.93 15.06
CA ALA A 167 1.09 2.67 14.01
C ALA A 167 0.61 1.59 13.02
N ASP A 168 -0.13 0.58 13.48
CA ASP A 168 -0.72 -0.44 12.62
C ASP A 168 -1.73 0.20 11.64
N GLN A 169 -2.55 1.17 12.08
CA GLN A 169 -3.42 1.95 11.18
C GLN A 169 -2.62 2.71 10.09
N LEU A 170 -1.47 3.30 10.44
CA LEU A 170 -0.61 3.96 9.46
C LEU A 170 0.03 2.97 8.49
N LYS A 171 0.39 1.76 8.95
CA LYS A 171 0.94 0.69 8.10
C LYS A 171 -0.09 0.19 7.09
N GLU A 172 -1.38 0.16 7.43
CA GLU A 172 -2.44 -0.16 6.46
C GLU A 172 -2.38 0.73 5.22
N TYR A 173 -2.08 2.02 5.41
CA TYR A 173 -1.94 2.98 4.31
C TYR A 173 -0.71 2.77 3.42
N LEU A 174 0.30 2.02 3.86
CA LEU A 174 1.37 1.55 2.96
C LEU A 174 0.84 0.53 1.95
N PHE A 175 -0.06 -0.37 2.38
CA PHE A 175 -0.68 -1.36 1.49
C PHE A 175 -1.69 -0.71 0.53
N TYR A 176 -2.44 0.31 1.00
CA TYR A 176 -3.30 1.08 0.11
C TYR A 176 -2.48 1.88 -0.91
N ALA A 177 -1.33 2.44 -0.52
CA ALA A 177 -0.44 3.08 -1.48
C ALA A 177 0.03 2.10 -2.56
N GLN A 178 0.40 0.87 -2.20
CA GLN A 178 0.73 -0.17 -3.17
C GLN A 178 -0.46 -0.51 -4.09
N SER A 179 -1.67 -0.54 -3.54
CA SER A 179 -2.90 -0.82 -4.29
C SER A 179 -3.19 0.28 -5.32
N VAL A 180 -3.03 1.55 -4.95
CA VAL A 180 -3.15 2.70 -5.87
C VAL A 180 -2.12 2.61 -7.00
N GLN A 181 -0.87 2.24 -6.68
CA GLN A 181 0.17 2.04 -7.70
C GLN A 181 -0.23 0.95 -8.70
N ASN A 182 -0.83 -0.15 -8.22
CA ASN A 182 -1.31 -1.23 -9.08
C ASN A 182 -2.46 -0.79 -10.00
N VAL A 183 -3.36 0.08 -9.52
CA VAL A 183 -4.43 0.68 -10.34
C VAL A 183 -3.83 1.53 -11.48
N CYS A 184 -2.85 2.38 -11.15
CA CYS A 184 -2.15 3.18 -12.17
C CYS A 184 -1.46 2.28 -13.19
N LYS A 185 -0.77 1.25 -12.73
CA LYS A 185 -0.07 0.31 -13.60
C LYS A 185 -1.03 -0.50 -14.49
N ASN A 186 -2.20 -0.86 -13.99
CA ASN A 186 -3.22 -1.51 -14.82
C ASN A 186 -3.71 -0.59 -15.94
N ARG A 187 -3.86 0.71 -15.66
CA ARG A 187 -4.13 1.70 -16.73
C ARG A 187 -3.01 1.73 -17.76
N GLU A 188 -1.75 1.74 -17.31
CA GLU A 188 -0.58 1.74 -18.21
C GLU A 188 -0.57 0.48 -19.10
N VAL A 189 -0.89 -0.71 -18.57
CA VAL A 189 -1.04 -1.94 -19.37
C VAL A 189 -2.12 -1.79 -20.44
N LEU A 190 -3.28 -1.21 -20.11
CA LEU A 190 -4.36 -1.00 -21.07
C LEU A 190 -3.98 0.04 -22.12
N GLN A 191 -3.28 1.10 -21.73
CA GLN A 191 -2.77 2.14 -22.63
C GLN A 191 -1.75 1.56 -23.62
N LEU A 192 -0.82 0.72 -23.13
CA LEU A 192 0.19 0.07 -23.97
C LEU A 192 -0.47 -0.80 -25.04
N LYS A 193 -1.47 -1.61 -24.70
CA LYS A 193 -2.20 -2.45 -25.67
C LYS A 193 -2.86 -1.62 -26.78
N LEU A 194 -3.40 -0.45 -26.43
CA LEU A 194 -3.96 0.47 -27.42
C LEU A 194 -2.86 1.06 -28.31
N GLU A 195 -1.75 1.50 -27.73
CA GLU A 195 -0.61 2.08 -28.46
C GLU A 195 0.03 1.08 -29.42
N ASP A 196 0.22 -0.18 -28.98
CA ASP A 196 0.75 -1.26 -29.82
C ASP A 196 -0.17 -1.52 -31.02
N SER A 197 -1.49 -1.51 -30.80
CA SER A 197 -2.48 -1.69 -31.86
C SER A 197 -2.46 -0.52 -32.86
N GLU A 198 -2.41 0.72 -32.36
CA GLU A 198 -2.34 1.93 -33.20
C GLU A 198 -1.02 2.01 -33.98
N GLU A 199 0.10 1.61 -33.39
CA GLU A 199 1.39 1.54 -34.08
C GLU A 199 1.40 0.47 -35.18
N ASN A 200 0.80 -0.69 -34.94
CA ASN A 200 0.64 -1.72 -35.96
C ASN A 200 -0.15 -1.20 -37.17
N ILE A 201 -1.26 -0.49 -36.90
CA ILE A 201 -2.05 0.18 -37.95
C ILE A 201 -1.21 1.23 -38.69
N ALA A 202 -0.44 2.05 -37.99
CA ALA A 202 0.41 3.07 -38.60
C ALA A 202 1.50 2.46 -39.51
N ASN A 203 2.10 1.36 -39.09
CA ASN A 203 3.09 0.62 -39.88
C ASN A 203 2.44 0.04 -41.15
N LYS A 204 1.27 -0.60 -41.03
CA LYS A 204 0.53 -1.13 -42.18
C LYS A 204 0.09 -0.04 -43.15
N ASN A 205 -0.36 1.12 -42.66
CA ASN A 205 -0.67 2.28 -43.51
C ASN A 205 0.56 2.80 -44.26
N THR A 206 1.72 2.78 -43.61
CA THR A 206 3.00 3.16 -44.24
C THR A 206 3.40 2.15 -45.33
N GLU A 207 3.21 0.85 -45.09
CA GLU A 207 3.43 -0.20 -46.09
C GLU A 207 2.45 -0.09 -47.25
N HIS A 208 1.16 0.10 -46.96
CA HIS A 208 0.11 0.31 -47.95
C HIS A 208 0.44 1.49 -48.88
N SER A 209 0.86 2.62 -48.32
CA SER A 209 1.31 3.79 -49.09
C SER A 209 2.51 3.49 -50.00
N LYS A 210 3.47 2.66 -49.53
CA LYS A 210 4.63 2.26 -50.34
C LYS A 210 4.24 1.34 -51.49
N VAL A 211 3.35 0.39 -51.25
CA VAL A 211 2.81 -0.54 -52.26
C VAL A 211 2.05 0.23 -53.34
N GLN A 212 1.20 1.18 -52.96
CA GLN A 212 0.48 2.05 -53.90
C GLN A 212 1.43 2.92 -54.76
N GLN A 213 2.54 3.39 -54.19
CA GLN A 213 3.57 4.13 -54.94
C GLN A 213 4.46 3.23 -55.83
N GLY A 214 4.14 1.94 -55.97
CA GLY A 214 4.92 0.98 -56.77
C GLY A 214 6.27 0.60 -56.14
N LYS A 215 6.53 0.98 -54.89
CA LYS A 215 7.75 0.63 -54.15
C LYS A 215 7.58 -0.74 -53.48
N LEU A 216 7.46 -1.79 -54.28
CA LEU A 216 7.57 -3.16 -53.77
C LEU A 216 9.02 -3.45 -53.32
N GLY A 217 9.18 -4.37 -52.37
CA GLY A 217 10.45 -4.66 -51.68
C GLY A 217 11.59 -5.16 -52.59
N ILE A 218 12.76 -5.46 -52.02
CA ILE A 218 14.01 -5.78 -52.75
C ILE A 218 13.82 -6.87 -53.83
N MET A 219 12.94 -7.85 -53.59
CA MET A 219 12.62 -8.93 -54.54
C MET A 219 12.00 -8.45 -55.86
N SER A 220 11.28 -7.31 -55.86
CA SER A 220 10.63 -6.78 -57.06
C SER A 220 11.58 -6.08 -58.03
N ARG A 221 12.78 -5.67 -57.56
CA ARG A 221 13.82 -5.10 -58.43
C ARG A 221 14.64 -6.17 -59.16
N LEU A 222 14.58 -7.42 -58.69
CA LEU A 222 15.46 -8.49 -59.15
C LEU A 222 14.85 -9.37 -60.25
N PHE A 223 13.51 -9.48 -60.33
CA PHE A 223 12.85 -10.54 -61.11
C PHE A 223 12.06 -10.13 -62.36
N GLY A 224 11.87 -8.84 -62.66
CA GLY A 224 11.35 -8.39 -63.95
C GLY A 224 9.90 -8.80 -64.29
N SER A 225 9.01 -7.80 -64.35
CA SER A 225 7.72 -7.76 -65.08
C SER A 225 7.04 -9.10 -65.46
N VAL A 226 6.35 -9.73 -64.50
CA VAL A 226 5.18 -10.59 -64.78
C VAL A 226 4.11 -10.30 -63.71
N ASP A 227 2.89 -9.94 -64.14
CA ASP A 227 1.66 -9.71 -63.36
C ASP A 227 1.76 -8.83 -62.09
N PHE A 228 2.52 -7.73 -62.19
CA PHE A 228 2.73 -6.82 -61.05
C PHE A 228 1.45 -6.13 -60.59
N ASP A 229 0.53 -5.81 -61.48
CA ASP A 229 -0.67 -5.05 -61.13
C ASP A 229 -1.65 -5.90 -60.32
N GLU A 230 -1.90 -7.15 -60.71
CA GLU A 230 -2.77 -8.07 -59.96
C GLU A 230 -2.15 -8.44 -58.60
N VAL A 231 -0.84 -8.70 -58.54
CA VAL A 231 -0.14 -8.96 -57.26
C VAL A 231 -0.13 -7.73 -56.36
N ARG A 232 0.00 -6.52 -56.93
CA ARG A 232 -0.08 -5.27 -56.18
C ARG A 232 -1.49 -5.04 -55.64
N GLU A 233 -2.51 -5.25 -56.46
CA GLU A 233 -3.92 -5.14 -56.06
C GLU A 233 -4.28 -6.13 -54.95
N LEU A 234 -3.85 -7.39 -55.07
CA LEU A 234 -4.02 -8.39 -54.02
C LEU A 234 -3.32 -7.95 -52.71
N LYS A 235 -2.10 -7.42 -52.79
CA LYS A 235 -1.37 -6.97 -51.60
C LYS A 235 -2.01 -5.73 -50.96
N VAL A 236 -2.53 -4.81 -51.78
CA VAL A 236 -3.31 -3.65 -51.31
C VAL A 236 -4.56 -4.12 -50.59
N SER A 237 -5.35 -5.01 -51.20
CA SER A 237 -6.56 -5.57 -50.60
C SER A 237 -6.28 -6.30 -49.28
N GLU A 238 -5.18 -7.05 -49.19
CA GLU A 238 -4.75 -7.71 -47.95
C GLU A 238 -4.41 -6.68 -46.87
N LEU A 239 -3.66 -5.64 -47.21
CA LEU A 239 -3.30 -4.57 -46.27
C LEU A 239 -4.53 -3.79 -45.81
N ASP A 240 -5.48 -3.49 -46.70
CA ASP A 240 -6.74 -2.84 -46.37
C ASP A 240 -7.54 -3.66 -45.35
N GLN A 241 -7.67 -4.98 -45.58
CA GLN A 241 -8.33 -5.87 -44.62
C GLN A 241 -7.59 -5.87 -43.27
N GLN A 242 -6.25 -5.97 -43.29
CA GLN A 242 -5.44 -5.97 -42.08
C GLN A 242 -5.47 -4.64 -41.31
N ILE A 243 -5.66 -3.51 -42.00
CA ILE A 243 -5.85 -2.18 -41.40
C ILE A 243 -7.25 -2.09 -40.79
N GLN A 244 -8.27 -2.58 -41.49
CA GLN A 244 -9.63 -2.63 -41.00
C GLN A 244 -9.74 -3.47 -39.72
N ASP A 245 -9.20 -4.69 -39.75
CA ASP A 245 -9.16 -5.58 -38.58
C ASP A 245 -8.38 -4.95 -37.42
N GLY A 246 -7.26 -4.30 -37.74
CA GLY A 246 -6.45 -3.56 -36.75
C GLY A 246 -7.24 -2.42 -36.11
N THR A 247 -8.02 -1.67 -36.89
CA THR A 247 -8.85 -0.57 -36.42
C THR A 247 -9.92 -1.07 -35.44
N VAL A 248 -10.60 -2.17 -35.78
CA VAL A 248 -11.55 -2.83 -34.87
C VAL A 248 -10.86 -3.29 -33.58
N ALA A 249 -9.66 -3.85 -33.66
CA ALA A 249 -8.88 -4.25 -32.48
C ALA A 249 -8.49 -3.05 -31.60
N ALA A 250 -8.10 -1.91 -32.19
CA ALA A 250 -7.79 -0.69 -31.47
C ALA A 250 -9.03 -0.15 -30.74
N ASP A 251 -10.19 -0.14 -31.38
CA ASP A 251 -11.44 0.28 -30.73
C ASP A 251 -11.83 -0.65 -29.58
N ASN A 252 -11.63 -1.95 -29.73
CA ASN A 252 -11.81 -2.95 -28.66
C ASN A 252 -10.85 -2.76 -27.47
N HIS A 253 -9.75 -2.00 -27.61
CA HIS A 253 -8.86 -1.62 -26.51
C HIS A 253 -9.18 -0.24 -25.94
N ARG A 254 -9.62 0.69 -26.79
CA ARG A 254 -9.97 2.06 -26.42
C ARG A 254 -11.13 2.12 -25.45
N ASP A 255 -12.18 1.35 -25.70
CA ASP A 255 -13.38 1.33 -24.86
C ASP A 255 -13.12 0.84 -23.42
N PRO A 256 -12.47 -0.34 -23.21
CA PRO A 256 -12.08 -0.78 -21.88
C PRO A 256 -11.15 0.20 -21.17
N LEU A 257 -10.18 0.81 -21.87
CA LEU A 257 -9.29 1.82 -21.29
C LEU A 257 -10.06 3.05 -20.80
N ASN A 258 -10.99 3.56 -21.59
CA ASN A 258 -11.82 4.71 -21.22
C ASN A 258 -12.70 4.38 -20.02
N LYS A 259 -13.41 3.25 -20.05
CA LYS A 259 -14.24 2.78 -18.93
C LYS A 259 -13.40 2.59 -17.65
N PHE A 260 -12.22 1.99 -17.78
CA PHE A 260 -11.30 1.80 -16.65
C PHE A 260 -10.81 3.14 -16.09
N THR A 261 -10.44 4.08 -16.96
CA THR A 261 -9.94 5.41 -16.56
C THR A 261 -11.01 6.16 -15.76
N ILE A 262 -12.25 6.23 -16.26
CA ILE A 262 -13.36 6.93 -15.59
C ILE A 262 -13.67 6.27 -14.23
N LYS A 263 -13.82 4.95 -14.19
CA LYS A 263 -14.15 4.23 -12.95
C LYS A 263 -13.05 4.32 -11.91
N SER A 264 -11.80 4.14 -12.32
CA SER A 264 -10.64 4.21 -11.41
C SER A 264 -10.46 5.61 -10.84
N PHE A 265 -10.74 6.64 -11.64
CA PHE A 265 -10.70 8.03 -11.18
C PHE A 265 -11.75 8.29 -10.10
N ALA A 266 -13.02 7.95 -10.37
CA ALA A 266 -14.09 8.12 -9.38
C ALA A 266 -13.84 7.34 -8.08
N ASP A 267 -13.31 6.12 -8.20
CA ASP A 267 -12.96 5.30 -7.04
C ASP A 267 -11.78 5.92 -6.25
N TYR A 268 -10.78 6.46 -6.95
CA TYR A 268 -9.66 7.16 -6.32
C TYR A 268 -10.11 8.44 -5.59
N GLU A 269 -11.01 9.24 -6.16
CA GLU A 269 -11.56 10.42 -5.47
C GLU A 269 -12.29 10.06 -4.18
N ARG A 270 -13.08 8.97 -4.20
CA ARG A 270 -13.71 8.44 -2.98
C ARG A 270 -12.66 7.99 -1.97
N PHE A 271 -11.68 7.21 -2.43
CA PHE A 271 -10.59 6.73 -1.58
C PHE A 271 -9.80 7.89 -0.97
N GLN A 272 -9.56 8.97 -1.71
CA GLN A 272 -8.87 10.15 -1.22
C GLN A 272 -9.58 10.80 -0.03
N LYS A 273 -10.91 10.97 -0.12
CA LYS A 273 -11.71 11.52 0.98
C LYS A 273 -11.61 10.65 2.23
N GLN A 274 -11.71 9.33 2.07
CA GLN A 274 -11.55 8.38 3.18
C GLN A 274 -10.14 8.44 3.77
N ARG A 275 -9.11 8.42 2.90
CA ARG A 275 -7.70 8.49 3.28
C ARG A 275 -7.39 9.70 4.13
N VAL A 276 -7.86 10.88 3.72
CA VAL A 276 -7.67 12.12 4.47
C VAL A 276 -8.36 12.06 5.83
N ALA A 277 -9.60 11.55 5.89
CA ALA A 277 -10.34 11.41 7.13
C ALA A 277 -9.63 10.47 8.12
N ASP A 278 -9.28 9.27 7.69
CA ASP A 278 -8.63 8.26 8.53
C ASP A 278 -7.25 8.72 9.01
N LEU A 279 -6.39 9.23 8.09
CA LEU A 279 -5.05 9.67 8.49
C LEU A 279 -5.12 10.84 9.48
N ARG A 280 -6.09 11.76 9.29
CA ARG A 280 -6.31 12.86 10.25
C ARG A 280 -6.72 12.31 11.62
N GLU A 281 -7.62 11.33 11.65
CA GLU A 281 -8.04 10.69 12.89
C GLU A 281 -6.88 9.97 13.59
N THR A 282 -6.15 9.11 12.87
CA THR A 282 -5.00 8.38 13.42
C THR A 282 -3.93 9.33 13.95
N LEU A 283 -3.59 10.38 13.20
CA LEU A 283 -2.59 11.38 13.64
C LEU A 283 -3.07 12.21 14.83
N SER A 284 -4.37 12.52 14.90
CA SER A 284 -4.96 13.21 16.06
C SER A 284 -4.89 12.32 17.29
N ASN A 285 -5.29 11.05 17.17
CA ASN A 285 -5.20 10.07 18.25
C ASN A 285 -3.75 9.85 18.71
N TYR A 286 -2.80 9.85 17.78
CA TYR A 286 -1.38 9.80 18.10
C TYR A 286 -0.94 11.02 18.91
N ALA A 287 -1.31 12.24 18.50
CA ALA A 287 -0.99 13.45 19.25
C ALA A 287 -1.61 13.45 20.66
N PHE A 288 -2.86 12.99 20.81
CA PHE A 288 -3.50 12.84 22.11
C PHE A 288 -2.81 11.81 23.00
N LEU A 289 -2.41 10.66 22.44
CA LEU A 289 -1.64 9.65 23.15
C LEU A 289 -0.31 10.22 23.65
N GLN A 290 0.45 10.89 22.77
CA GLN A 290 1.71 11.52 23.15
C GLN A 290 1.53 12.56 24.27
N LEU A 291 0.48 13.39 24.19
CA LEU A 291 0.15 14.36 25.25
C LEU A 291 -0.17 13.65 26.58
N LYS A 292 -0.97 12.58 26.54
CA LYS A 292 -1.32 11.79 27.73
C LYS A 292 -0.07 11.16 28.35
N THR A 293 0.79 10.56 27.54
CA THR A 293 2.06 9.96 27.98
C THR A 293 2.99 11.00 28.57
N ALA A 294 3.15 12.16 27.92
CA ALA A 294 3.98 13.26 28.43
C ALA A 294 3.47 13.81 29.77
N LYS A 295 2.14 14.01 29.92
CA LYS A 295 1.54 14.45 31.19
C LYS A 295 1.77 13.45 32.31
N LYS A 296 1.57 12.15 32.04
CA LYS A 296 1.83 11.08 33.00
C LYS A 296 3.31 11.03 33.39
N GLY A 297 4.21 11.12 32.41
CA GLY A 297 5.65 11.17 32.63
C GLY A 297 6.07 12.35 33.50
N LEU A 298 5.54 13.55 33.21
CA LEU A 298 5.77 14.75 34.02
C LEU A 298 5.34 14.54 35.48
N GLN A 299 4.14 13.98 35.70
CA GLN A 299 3.65 13.70 37.05
C GLN A 299 4.57 12.72 37.79
N SER A 300 5.00 11.63 37.14
CA SER A 300 5.95 10.69 37.73
C SER A 300 7.27 11.37 38.11
N TRP A 301 7.81 12.23 37.24
CA TRP A 301 9.05 12.94 37.51
C TRP A 301 8.95 13.97 38.63
N ILE A 302 7.80 14.64 38.76
CA ILE A 302 7.52 15.53 39.90
C ILE A 302 7.55 14.73 41.21
N GLN A 303 6.88 13.57 41.25
CA GLN A 303 6.86 12.70 42.43
C GLN A 303 8.25 12.18 42.81
N ILE A 304 9.05 11.75 41.82
CA ILE A 304 10.44 11.33 42.03
C ILE A 304 11.26 12.48 42.63
N ARG A 305 11.15 13.68 42.06
CA ARG A 305 11.88 14.87 42.55
C ARG A 305 11.50 15.19 43.99
N GLU A 306 10.21 15.18 44.32
CA GLU A 306 9.73 15.44 45.69
C GLU A 306 10.29 14.41 46.68
N CYS A 307 10.33 13.13 46.30
CA CYS A 307 10.94 12.09 47.14
C CYS A 307 12.44 12.33 47.34
N LEU A 308 13.17 12.68 46.28
CA LEU A 308 14.60 12.98 46.34
C LEU A 308 14.92 14.19 47.23
N GLN A 309 14.08 15.22 47.21
CA GLN A 309 14.24 16.40 48.06
C GLN A 309 14.03 16.11 49.55
N ASN A 310 13.32 15.02 49.87
CA ASN A 310 13.08 14.56 51.23
C ASN A 310 14.14 13.56 51.74
N ILE A 311 15.18 13.28 50.95
CA ILE A 311 16.36 12.55 51.42
C ILE A 311 17.21 13.56 52.20
N SER A 312 16.87 13.74 53.47
CA SER A 312 17.63 14.51 54.47
C SER A 312 18.29 13.59 55.47
#